data_AF-A0A7K2NS94-F1
#
_entry.id   AF-A0A7K2NS94-F1
#
_cell.length_a   1.000
_cell.length_b   1.000
_cell.length_c   1.000
_cell.angle_alpha   90.00
_cell.angle_beta   90.00
_cell.angle_gamma   90.00
#
_symmetry.space_group_name_H-M   'P 1'
#
loop_
_entity.id
_entity.type
_entity.pdbx_description
1 polymer ?
#
loop_
_entity_poly.entity_id
_entity_poly.type
_entity_poly.pdbx_seq_one_letter_code
_entity_poly.pdbx_strand_id
1 'polypeptide(L)'
;GTLHEQLAAGKLDLVLAKRRPEDPRGEPVWSDRLVWIGAERLRLEPDRPVPLIVYPPPGITRALALDALQREGRAWHIACTSGSLNGLIAAAR
;
A
#
# COMPACT_ATOMS: atom_id res chain seq x y z
N GLY A 1 -0.94 -13.22 9.53
CA GLY A 1 -1.62 -11.92 9.39
C GLY A 1 -2.94 -12.01 10.12
N THR A 2 -3.22 -11.07 11.01
CA THR A 2 -4.26 -11.20 12.05
C THR A 2 -5.63 -11.63 11.55
N LEU A 3 -6.09 -11.13 10.39
CA LEU A 3 -7.38 -11.54 9.82
C LEU A 3 -7.40 -13.01 9.38
N HIS A 4 -6.33 -13.48 8.72
CA HIS A 4 -6.23 -14.89 8.32
C HIS A 4 -6.11 -15.84 9.51
N GLU A 5 -5.43 -15.41 10.58
CA GLU A 5 -5.35 -16.18 11.83
C GLU A 5 -6.72 -16.30 12.50
N GLN A 6 -7.50 -15.22 12.53
CA GLN A 6 -8.85 -15.23 13.08
C GLN A 6 -9.83 -16.08 12.24
N LEU A 7 -9.71 -16.02 10.91
CA LEU A 7 -10.47 -16.89 10.00
C LEU A 7 -10.13 -18.37 10.26
N ALA A 8 -8.84 -18.72 10.32
CA ALA A 8 -8.40 -20.09 10.59
C ALA A 8 -8.82 -20.60 11.98
N ALA A 9 -8.93 -19.70 12.96
CA ALA A 9 -9.41 -20.01 14.30
C ALA A 9 -10.95 -20.06 14.41
N GLY A 10 -11.69 -19.88 13.32
CA GLY A 10 -13.16 -19.85 13.32
C GLY A 10 -13.77 -18.63 14.03
N LYS A 11 -12.98 -17.57 14.25
CA LYS A 11 -13.44 -16.31 14.86
C LYS A 11 -14.06 -15.34 13.85
N LEU A 12 -13.81 -15.57 12.57
CA LEU A 12 -14.40 -14.86 11.45
C LEU A 12 -14.93 -15.91 10.47
N ASP A 13 -16.11 -15.68 9.90
CA ASP A 13 -16.68 -16.54 8.87
C ASP A 13 -16.15 -16.19 7.47
N LEU A 14 -15.77 -14.92 7.27
CA LEU A 14 -15.33 -14.38 5.99
C LEU A 14 -14.31 -13.25 6.17
N VAL A 15 -13.34 -13.17 5.26
CA VAL A 15 -12.37 -12.08 5.18
C VAL A 15 -12.27 -11.58 3.74
N LEU A 16 -12.49 -10.27 3.55
CA LEU A 16 -12.10 -9.56 2.34
C LEU A 16 -10.77 -8.85 2.59
N ALA A 17 -9.72 -9.33 1.96
CA ALA A 17 -8.38 -8.79 2.12
C ALA A 17 -7.70 -8.60 0.77
N LYS A 18 -6.82 -7.60 0.68
CA LYS A 18 -5.89 -7.49 -0.44
C LYS A 18 -4.92 -8.67 -0.36
N ARG A 19 -4.67 -9.31 -1.50
CA ARG A 19 -3.64 -10.35 -1.64
C ARG A 19 -2.60 -9.93 -2.65
N ARG A 20 -1.42 -10.53 -2.56
CA ARG A 20 -0.46 -10.48 -3.66
C ARG A 20 -0.81 -11.57 -4.69
N PRO A 21 -0.49 -11.39 -5.99
CA PRO A 21 -0.78 -12.39 -7.01
C PRO A 21 -0.26 -13.79 -6.68
N GLU A 22 0.88 -13.88 -5.99
CA GLU A 22 1.53 -15.13 -5.58
C GLU A 22 0.91 -15.81 -4.34
N ASP A 23 -0.07 -15.21 -3.67
CA ASP A 23 -0.75 -15.81 -2.52
C ASP A 23 -1.89 -16.74 -2.99
N PRO A 24 -1.79 -18.07 -2.80
CA PRO A 24 -2.77 -19.01 -3.30
C PRO A 24 -4.07 -19.04 -2.48
N ARG A 25 -4.16 -18.29 -1.37
CA ARG A 25 -5.31 -18.35 -0.46
C ARG A 25 -6.50 -17.55 -0.97
N GLY A 26 -7.68 -18.15 -0.80
CA GLY A 26 -8.97 -17.55 -1.12
C GLY A 26 -9.23 -17.39 -2.62
N GLU A 27 -10.40 -16.85 -2.93
CA GLU A 27 -10.87 -16.68 -4.31
C GLU A 27 -10.79 -15.19 -4.72
N PRO A 28 -10.39 -14.89 -5.98
CA PRO A 28 -10.42 -13.53 -6.48
C PRO A 28 -11.87 -13.08 -6.65
N VAL A 29 -12.31 -12.11 -5.85
CA VAL A 29 -13.65 -11.53 -5.95
C VAL A 29 -13.66 -10.18 -6.68
N TRP A 30 -12.53 -9.48 -6.70
CA TRP A 30 -12.38 -8.16 -7.31
C TRP A 30 -10.92 -7.88 -7.66
N SER A 31 -10.70 -7.17 -8.77
CA SER A 31 -9.41 -6.60 -9.15
C SER A 31 -9.55 -5.09 -9.31
N ASP A 32 -8.66 -4.33 -8.67
CA ASP A 32 -8.64 -2.87 -8.76
C ASP A 32 -7.27 -2.37 -9.20
N ARG A 33 -7.24 -1.18 -9.81
CA ARG A 33 -6.01 -0.53 -10.25
C ARG A 33 -5.42 0.30 -9.11
N LEU A 34 -4.20 -0.04 -8.70
CA LEU A 34 -3.43 0.82 -7.80
C LEU A 34 -2.97 2.08 -8.55
N VAL A 35 -3.23 3.25 -7.98
CA VAL A 35 -2.89 4.56 -8.55
C VAL A 35 -2.03 5.37 -7.59
N TRP A 36 -1.25 6.30 -8.14
CA TRP A 36 -0.54 7.30 -7.35
C TRP A 36 -1.48 8.45 -7.01
N ILE A 37 -1.45 8.90 -5.76
CA ILE A 37 -2.24 10.03 -5.25
C ILE A 37 -1.29 10.98 -4.54
N GLY A 38 -1.51 12.29 -4.69
CA GLY A 38 -0.77 13.32 -3.99
C GLY A 38 -1.64 14.56 -3.77
N ALA A 39 -1.11 15.52 -3.01
CA ALA A 39 -1.76 16.82 -2.82
C ALA A 39 -1.98 17.52 -4.18
N GLU A 40 -3.07 18.27 -4.32
CA GLU A 40 -3.42 18.98 -5.56
C GLU A 40 -2.30 19.93 -6.04
N ARG A 41 -1.59 20.54 -5.09
CA ARG A 41 -0.47 21.45 -5.34
C ARG A 41 0.90 20.76 -5.33
N LEU A 42 0.96 19.44 -5.17
CA LEU A 42 2.23 18.71 -5.23
C LEU A 42 2.88 18.91 -6.59
N ARG A 43 4.16 19.31 -6.58
CA ARG A 43 5.03 19.35 -7.75
C ARG A 43 6.24 18.48 -7.45
N LEU A 44 6.47 17.50 -8.31
CA LEU A 44 7.61 16.60 -8.20
C LEU A 44 8.65 17.02 -9.22
N GLU A 45 9.78 17.52 -8.75
CA GLU A 45 10.92 17.78 -9.61
C GLU A 45 11.49 16.45 -10.13
N PRO A 46 11.84 16.33 -11.42
CA PRO A 46 12.36 15.08 -12.00
C PRO A 46 13.58 14.53 -11.26
N ASP A 47 14.49 15.42 -10.84
CA ASP A 47 15.78 15.07 -10.24
C ASP A 47 15.74 15.00 -8.70
N ARG A 48 14.57 15.16 -8.09
CA ARG A 48 14.41 15.07 -6.63
C ARG A 48 13.77 13.74 -6.23
N PRO A 49 14.23 13.12 -5.13
CA PRO A 49 13.60 11.92 -4.62
C PRO A 49 12.12 12.14 -4.32
N VAL A 50 11.26 11.22 -4.74
CA VAL A 50 9.81 11.26 -4.45
C VAL A 50 9.58 11.11 -2.95
N PRO A 51 8.89 12.06 -2.28
CA PRO A 51 8.48 11.91 -0.89
C PRO A 51 7.27 10.99 -0.80
N LEU A 52 7.44 9.83 -0.17
CA LEU A 52 6.38 8.82 -0.05
C LEU A 52 5.69 8.85 1.31
N ILE A 53 4.37 8.75 1.26
CA ILE A 53 3.49 8.49 2.39
C ILE A 53 2.98 7.06 2.24
N VAL A 54 3.35 6.16 3.14
CA VAL A 54 3.07 4.70 2.99
C VAL A 54 2.66 4.06 4.30
N TYR A 55 1.98 2.91 4.22
CA TYR A 55 1.79 2.06 5.39
C TYR A 55 3.14 1.58 5.97
N PRO A 56 3.21 1.26 7.28
CA PRO A 56 4.37 0.57 7.85
C PRO A 56 4.54 -0.84 7.24
N PRO A 57 5.75 -1.40 7.26
CA PRO A 57 5.94 -2.80 6.92
C PRO A 57 5.33 -3.71 8.01
N PRO A 58 4.80 -4.90 7.65
CA PRO A 58 4.57 -5.37 6.29
C PRO A 58 3.32 -4.73 5.67
N GLY A 59 3.39 -4.30 4.41
CA GLY A 59 2.24 -3.72 3.70
C GLY A 59 2.29 -4.01 2.19
N ILE A 60 1.23 -4.60 1.63
CA ILE A 60 1.16 -4.96 0.20
C ILE A 60 1.28 -3.72 -0.69
N THR A 61 0.51 -2.67 -0.41
CA THR A 61 0.56 -1.43 -1.20
C THR A 61 1.90 -0.70 -1.04
N ARG A 62 2.52 -0.76 0.15
CA ARG A 62 3.88 -0.25 0.37
C ARG A 62 4.87 -0.98 -0.55
N ALA A 63 4.90 -2.31 -0.51
CA ALA A 63 5.81 -3.11 -1.33
C ALA A 63 5.64 -2.78 -2.82
N LEU A 64 4.40 -2.79 -3.33
CA LEU A 64 4.10 -2.48 -4.73
C LEU A 64 4.54 -1.07 -5.15
N ALA A 65 4.38 -0.07 -4.28
CA ALA A 65 4.82 1.30 -4.55
C ALA A 65 6.35 1.40 -4.62
N LEU A 66 7.07 0.77 -3.70
CA LEU A 66 8.54 0.77 -3.68
C LEU A 66 9.10 0.01 -4.89
N ASP A 67 8.56 -1.16 -5.20
CA ASP A 67 8.95 -1.96 -6.37
C ASP A 67 8.72 -1.19 -7.67
N ALA A 68 7.62 -0.43 -7.76
CA ALA A 68 7.35 0.41 -8.93
C ALA A 68 8.40 1.50 -9.14
N LEU A 69 8.78 2.22 -8.08
CA LEU A 69 9.81 3.26 -8.19
C LEU A 69 11.20 2.67 -8.44
N GLN A 70 11.50 1.53 -7.83
CA GLN A 70 12.75 0.81 -8.06
C GLN A 70 12.90 0.37 -9.52
N ARG A 71 11.84 -0.19 -10.13
CA ARG A 71 11.86 -0.59 -11.55
C ARG A 71 12.07 0.59 -12.50
N GLU A 72 11.54 1.76 -12.16
CA GLU A 72 11.73 2.99 -12.93
C GLU A 72 13.07 3.69 -12.63
N GLY A 73 13.89 3.16 -11.70
CA GLY A 73 15.12 3.82 -11.26
C GLY A 73 14.90 5.18 -10.60
N ARG A 74 13.67 5.48 -10.15
CA ARG A 74 13.32 6.78 -9.59
C ARG A 74 13.65 6.82 -8.11
N ALA A 75 14.50 7.76 -7.70
CA ALA A 75 14.86 7.96 -6.30
C ALA A 75 13.61 8.32 -5.46
N TRP A 76 13.57 7.83 -4.22
CA TRP A 76 12.49 8.08 -3.27
C TRP A 76 12.99 8.08 -1.83
N HIS A 77 12.20 8.64 -0.93
CA HIS A 77 12.38 8.51 0.51
C HIS A 77 11.01 8.46 1.17
N ILE A 78 10.95 7.92 2.39
CA ILE A 78 9.70 7.87 3.16
C ILE A 78 9.60 9.15 3.97
N ALA A 79 8.67 10.03 3.58
CA ALA A 79 8.39 11.27 4.30
C ALA A 79 7.46 11.03 5.49
N CYS A 80 6.55 10.06 5.39
CA CYS A 80 5.61 9.72 6.46
C CYS A 80 5.20 8.25 6.41
N THR A 81 4.90 7.68 7.58
CA THR A 81 4.22 6.39 7.70
C THR A 81 2.96 6.52 8.54
N SER A 82 1.91 5.76 8.18
CA SER A 82 0.70 5.66 9.01
C SER A 82 0.07 4.28 8.92
N GLY A 83 -0.43 3.77 10.04
CA GLY A 83 -1.16 2.50 10.10
C GLY A 83 -2.63 2.59 9.66
N SER A 84 -3.13 3.78 9.31
CA SER A 84 -4.54 3.98 8.92
C SER A 84 -4.65 4.73 7.59
N LEU A 85 -5.70 4.43 6.82
CA LEU A 85 -6.00 5.15 5.57
C LEU A 85 -6.18 6.65 5.83
N ASN A 86 -6.92 7.01 6.89
CA ASN A 86 -7.16 8.40 7.25
C ASN A 86 -5.86 9.14 7.57
N GLY A 87 -4.90 8.48 8.23
CA GLY A 87 -3.59 9.07 8.50
C GLY A 87 -2.75 9.28 7.24
N LEU A 88 -2.81 8.37 6.27
CA LEU A 88 -2.17 8.57 4.97
C LEU A 88 -2.79 9.75 4.21
N ILE A 89 -4.13 9.84 4.20
CA ILE A 89 -4.86 10.95 3.56
C ILE A 89 -4.52 12.29 4.24
N ALA A 90 -4.49 12.32 5.58
CA ALA A 90 -4.17 13.52 6.34
C ALA A 90 -2.74 14.02 6.07
N ALA A 91 -1.76 13.11 5.95
CA ALA A 91 -0.38 13.46 5.62
C ALA A 91 -0.22 13.98 4.18
N ALA A 92 -1.19 13.71 3.30
CA ALA A 92 -1.19 14.16 1.91
C ALA A 92 -1.96 15.48 1.69
N ARG A 93 -2.48 16.11 2.75
CA ARG A 93 -3.18 17.40 2.69
C ARG A 93 -2.24 18.59 2.89
#